data_AF-A0A7H8QQK0-F1
#
_entry.id   AF-A0A7H8QQK0-F1
#
_cell.length_a   1.000
_cell.length_b   1.000
_cell.length_c   1.000
_cell.angle_alpha   90.00
_cell.angle_beta   90.00
_cell.angle_gamma   90.00
#
_symmetry.space_group_name_H-M   'P 1'
#
loop_
_entity.id
_entity.type
_entity.pdbx_description
1 polymer ?
#
loop_
_entity_poly.entity_id
_entity_poly.type
_entity_poly.pdbx_seq_one_letter_code
_entity_poly.pdbx_strand_id
1 'polypeptide(L)'
;MAEDEPSYIDYDTFLAPDFDAASFANTLVTSTNNINDTQLDLSTPLSRVLFDLQEIDTHIHNLTTKSALPLLAYTQDQTQASQRILTEVEDQVSSLTDGYARLEKEVGQKWANAEEARIASENSWATLRLARAVGRCITLGRQLEGQIAEVTGRGSGKDDHRAMVRAANTIVMLRQMFAATGEGEEAQGLDRVKVIRTLRSDLIIPSETTTKARAQQVVNRFSMSSLLSASSRTNGAQSPPPAASTYAQTEETKSRLSSAITTLYLLSPTPKTGTVAVDFEPDLLISTLQGYIHNALTASLSSIVRALSMLPSLDRALLEVSNRCQDLAALETLLASFKRPSHPLLSSSTNRSAKETGDDGDGDDDSKNNLLQPLLHALDTSSLPSYYWRSLASSLPARVQEIVNRGGVSARTLRSNRDRLRTDLRDCVLRGSQLPSNLGKGRAGGAVMRGNWEREAAVMVSSVVNALGR
;
A
#
# COMPACT_ATOMS: atom_id res chain seq x y z
N MET A 1 -78.78 -53.50 -23.61
CA MET A 1 -79.49 -54.37 -22.66
C MET A 1 -80.50 -55.16 -23.45
N ALA A 2 -80.04 -56.27 -24.04
CA ALA A 2 -80.94 -57.30 -24.55
C ALA A 2 -81.22 -58.23 -23.35
N GLU A 3 -82.49 -58.55 -23.14
CA GLU A 3 -82.96 -59.38 -22.04
C GLU A 3 -82.30 -60.77 -22.13
N ASP A 4 -81.63 -61.20 -21.05
CA ASP A 4 -81.07 -62.55 -20.93
C ASP A 4 -82.23 -63.55 -20.97
N GLU A 5 -82.33 -64.29 -22.08
CA GLU A 5 -83.06 -65.55 -22.07
C GLU A 5 -82.42 -66.44 -20.99
N PRO A 6 -83.20 -67.08 -20.11
CA PRO A 6 -82.66 -67.95 -19.08
C PRO A 6 -81.99 -69.16 -19.75
N SER A 7 -80.68 -69.09 -19.94
CA SER A 7 -79.90 -70.20 -20.46
C SER A 7 -79.84 -71.32 -19.42
N TYR A 8 -80.10 -72.54 -19.85
CA TYR A 8 -80.02 -73.74 -19.02
C TYR A 8 -78.56 -74.11 -18.68
N ILE A 9 -77.60 -73.45 -19.32
CA ILE A 9 -76.16 -73.65 -19.11
C ILE A 9 -75.68 -72.80 -17.93
N ASP A 10 -74.99 -73.43 -16.99
CA ASP A 10 -74.34 -72.76 -15.86
C ASP A 10 -72.98 -72.15 -16.28
N TYR A 11 -73.03 -70.98 -16.92
CA TYR A 11 -71.83 -70.27 -17.38
C TYR A 11 -70.92 -69.82 -16.23
N ASP A 12 -71.45 -69.61 -15.02
CA ASP A 12 -70.68 -69.16 -13.86
C ASP A 12 -69.70 -70.24 -13.39
N THR A 13 -70.12 -71.51 -13.42
CA THR A 13 -69.25 -72.65 -13.13
C THR A 13 -68.15 -72.81 -14.19
N PHE A 14 -68.43 -72.53 -15.47
CA PHE A 14 -67.46 -72.67 -16.56
C PHE A 14 -66.46 -71.52 -16.68
N LEU A 15 -66.84 -70.30 -16.28
CA LEU A 15 -65.97 -69.11 -16.32
C LEU A 15 -65.20 -68.88 -15.01
N ALA A 16 -65.43 -69.72 -13.98
CA ALA A 16 -64.73 -69.65 -12.71
C ALA A 16 -63.21 -69.91 -12.90
N PRO A 17 -62.34 -69.15 -12.22
CA PRO A 17 -60.88 -69.28 -12.36
C PRO A 17 -60.32 -70.64 -11.89
N ASP A 18 -61.09 -71.38 -11.09
CA ASP A 18 -60.72 -72.69 -10.53
C ASP A 18 -61.38 -73.87 -11.28
N PHE A 19 -61.97 -73.63 -12.45
CA PHE A 19 -62.65 -74.69 -13.21
C PHE A 19 -61.67 -75.77 -13.68
N ASP A 20 -61.84 -77.00 -13.17
CA ASP A 20 -61.11 -78.19 -13.62
C ASP A 20 -62.06 -79.17 -14.33
N ALA A 21 -61.80 -79.38 -15.61
CA ALA A 21 -62.59 -80.25 -16.50
C ALA A 21 -62.67 -81.69 -15.98
N ALA A 22 -61.63 -82.21 -15.34
CA ALA A 22 -61.61 -83.57 -14.82
C ALA A 22 -62.52 -83.73 -13.59
N SER A 23 -62.50 -82.77 -12.67
CA SER A 23 -63.37 -82.74 -11.50
C SER A 23 -64.86 -82.59 -11.86
N PHE A 24 -65.17 -81.77 -12.86
CA PHE A 24 -66.53 -81.57 -13.36
C PHE A 24 -67.06 -82.84 -14.03
N ALA A 25 -66.27 -83.47 -14.91
CA ALA A 25 -66.63 -84.74 -15.54
C ALA A 25 -66.88 -85.84 -14.49
N ASN A 26 -66.05 -85.92 -13.45
CA ASN A 26 -66.23 -86.89 -12.36
C ASN A 26 -67.51 -86.62 -11.56
N THR A 27 -67.83 -85.35 -11.28
CA THR A 27 -69.08 -84.95 -10.61
C THR A 27 -70.31 -85.28 -11.46
N LEU A 28 -70.21 -85.18 -12.78
CA LEU A 28 -71.28 -85.53 -13.71
C LEU A 28 -71.51 -87.05 -13.81
N VAL A 29 -70.44 -87.84 -13.83
CA VAL A 29 -70.52 -89.31 -13.85
C VAL A 29 -71.08 -89.84 -12.53
N THR A 30 -70.64 -89.28 -11.40
CA THR A 30 -71.12 -89.68 -10.06
C THR A 30 -72.56 -89.22 -9.76
N SER A 31 -73.04 -88.15 -10.38
CA SER A 31 -74.43 -87.70 -10.24
C SER A 31 -75.42 -88.42 -11.15
N THR A 32 -74.96 -88.97 -12.28
CA THR A 32 -75.81 -89.71 -13.23
C THR A 32 -75.89 -91.21 -12.94
N ASN A 33 -74.90 -91.77 -12.25
CA ASN A 33 -74.85 -93.20 -11.93
C ASN A 33 -75.11 -93.46 -10.45
N ASN A 34 -75.93 -94.47 -10.15
CA ASN A 34 -76.19 -94.91 -8.78
C ASN A 34 -75.26 -96.07 -8.41
N ILE A 35 -74.86 -96.15 -7.14
CA ILE A 35 -73.81 -97.09 -6.67
C ILE A 35 -74.23 -98.57 -6.75
N ASN A 36 -75.51 -98.84 -6.96
CA ASN A 36 -76.10 -100.18 -7.09
C ASN A 36 -76.29 -100.62 -8.55
N ASP A 37 -75.92 -99.79 -9.53
CA ASP A 37 -76.08 -100.14 -10.94
C ASP A 37 -74.96 -101.08 -11.41
N THR A 38 -75.31 -102.10 -12.20
CA THR A 38 -74.37 -103.17 -12.57
C THR A 38 -73.51 -102.84 -13.79
N GLN A 39 -73.87 -101.78 -14.53
CA GLN A 39 -73.13 -101.26 -15.67
C GLN A 39 -73.07 -99.74 -15.58
N LEU A 40 -71.88 -99.18 -15.80
CA LEU A 40 -71.64 -97.74 -15.78
C LEU A 40 -72.23 -97.10 -17.05
N ASP A 41 -73.25 -96.25 -16.89
CA ASP A 41 -73.81 -95.49 -18.00
C ASP A 41 -73.01 -94.21 -18.23
N LEU A 42 -72.14 -94.27 -19.25
CA LEU A 42 -71.39 -93.11 -19.74
C LEU A 42 -72.15 -92.35 -20.83
N SER A 43 -73.21 -92.93 -21.39
CA SER A 43 -73.92 -92.33 -22.52
C SER A 43 -74.73 -91.11 -22.09
N THR A 44 -75.37 -91.17 -20.92
CA THR A 44 -76.16 -90.06 -20.36
C THR A 44 -75.31 -88.83 -20.00
N PRO A 45 -74.23 -88.92 -19.20
CA PRO A 45 -73.37 -87.75 -18.94
C PRO A 45 -72.65 -87.22 -20.19
N LEU A 46 -72.24 -88.10 -21.12
CA LEU A 46 -71.63 -87.68 -22.38
C LEU A 46 -72.63 -86.92 -23.28
N SER A 47 -73.85 -87.43 -23.40
CA SER A 47 -74.90 -86.74 -24.18
C SER A 47 -75.21 -85.37 -23.60
N ARG A 48 -75.26 -85.22 -22.27
CA ARG A 48 -75.45 -83.92 -21.61
C ARG A 48 -74.33 -82.93 -21.95
N VAL A 49 -73.06 -83.32 -21.82
CA VAL A 49 -71.93 -82.45 -22.19
C VAL A 49 -71.95 -82.09 -23.67
N LEU A 50 -72.33 -83.03 -24.54
CA LEU A 50 -72.46 -82.75 -25.97
C LEU A 50 -73.59 -81.76 -26.26
N PHE A 51 -74.74 -81.87 -25.58
CA PHE A 51 -75.82 -80.89 -25.70
C PHE A 51 -75.38 -79.51 -25.22
N ASP A 52 -74.72 -79.42 -24.06
CA ASP A 52 -74.20 -78.17 -23.52
C ASP A 52 -73.17 -77.53 -24.49
N LEU A 53 -72.24 -78.34 -25.04
CA LEU A 53 -71.24 -77.87 -26.01
C LEU A 53 -71.89 -77.39 -27.31
N GLN A 54 -72.86 -78.13 -27.83
CA GLN A 54 -73.60 -77.73 -29.03
C GLN A 54 -74.37 -76.44 -28.80
N GLU A 55 -75.01 -76.27 -27.64
CA GLU A 55 -75.73 -75.05 -27.31
C GLU A 55 -74.77 -73.85 -27.15
N ILE A 56 -73.63 -74.01 -26.46
CA ILE A 56 -72.58 -72.98 -26.39
C ILE A 56 -72.08 -72.61 -27.78
N ASP A 57 -71.78 -73.60 -28.62
CA ASP A 57 -71.27 -73.35 -29.97
C ASP A 57 -72.32 -72.65 -30.84
N THR A 58 -73.59 -73.04 -30.75
CA THR A 58 -74.68 -72.34 -31.45
C THR A 58 -74.90 -70.94 -30.91
N HIS A 59 -74.76 -70.70 -29.60
CA HIS A 59 -74.90 -69.39 -28.99
C HIS A 59 -73.74 -68.47 -29.36
N ILE A 60 -72.50 -68.96 -29.29
CA ILE A 60 -71.31 -68.26 -29.78
C ILE A 60 -71.47 -67.98 -31.27
N HIS A 61 -71.84 -68.97 -32.08
CA HIS A 61 -72.03 -68.77 -33.52
C HIS A 61 -73.13 -67.73 -33.81
N ASN A 62 -74.26 -67.78 -33.11
CA ASN A 62 -75.33 -66.79 -33.26
C ASN A 62 -74.90 -65.39 -32.81
N LEU A 63 -74.25 -65.28 -31.65
CA LEU A 63 -73.79 -64.00 -31.10
C LEU A 63 -72.70 -63.41 -32.00
N THR A 64 -71.72 -64.22 -32.41
CA THR A 64 -70.65 -63.81 -33.33
C THR A 64 -71.20 -63.45 -34.70
N THR A 65 -72.19 -64.17 -35.22
CA THR A 65 -72.78 -63.87 -36.54
C THR A 65 -73.68 -62.63 -36.49
N LYS A 66 -74.49 -62.47 -35.44
CA LYS A 66 -75.38 -61.31 -35.24
C LYS A 66 -74.60 -60.04 -34.88
N SER A 67 -73.51 -60.17 -34.12
CA SER A 67 -72.69 -59.06 -33.63
C SER A 67 -71.31 -58.94 -34.29
N ALA A 68 -71.04 -59.69 -35.37
CA ALA A 68 -69.78 -59.63 -36.12
C ALA A 68 -69.44 -58.19 -36.52
N LEU A 69 -70.43 -57.46 -37.04
CA LEU A 69 -70.26 -56.08 -37.46
C LEU A 69 -69.93 -55.15 -36.27
N PRO A 70 -70.68 -55.15 -35.15
CA PRO A 70 -70.31 -54.43 -33.93
C PRO A 70 -68.90 -54.75 -33.38
N LEU A 71 -68.50 -56.02 -33.35
CA LEU A 71 -67.18 -56.40 -32.83
C LEU A 71 -66.04 -55.93 -33.75
N LEU A 72 -66.24 -56.04 -35.07
CA LEU A 72 -65.30 -55.49 -36.05
C LEU A 72 -65.26 -53.96 -36.00
N ALA A 73 -66.40 -53.29 -35.83
CA ALA A 73 -66.45 -51.85 -35.67
C ALA A 73 -65.75 -51.39 -34.39
N TYR A 74 -65.98 -52.07 -33.26
CA TYR A 74 -65.33 -51.75 -31.99
C TYR A 74 -63.81 -51.95 -32.05
N THR A 75 -63.34 -53.06 -32.62
CA THR A 75 -61.90 -53.31 -32.78
C THR A 75 -61.26 -52.35 -33.77
N GLN A 76 -61.97 -51.99 -34.85
CA GLN A 76 -61.54 -50.96 -35.80
C GLN A 76 -61.45 -49.59 -35.13
N ASP A 77 -62.46 -49.17 -34.38
CA ASP A 77 -62.52 -47.89 -33.68
C ASP A 77 -61.43 -47.78 -32.61
N GLN A 78 -61.23 -48.85 -31.83
CA GLN A 78 -60.16 -48.92 -30.84
C GLN A 78 -58.78 -48.84 -31.48
N THR A 79 -58.57 -49.55 -32.59
CA THR A 79 -57.31 -49.51 -33.35
C THR A 79 -57.09 -48.11 -33.92
N GLN A 80 -58.12 -47.48 -34.49
CA GLN A 80 -58.03 -46.10 -35.01
C GLN A 80 -57.76 -45.08 -33.90
N ALA A 81 -58.41 -45.21 -32.74
CA ALA A 81 -58.20 -44.31 -31.61
C ALA A 81 -56.76 -44.44 -31.07
N SER A 82 -56.27 -45.68 -30.90
CA SER A 82 -54.89 -45.91 -30.47
C SER A 82 -53.86 -45.39 -31.48
N GLN A 83 -54.10 -45.56 -32.78
CA GLN A 83 -53.25 -45.01 -33.84
C GLN A 83 -53.23 -43.48 -33.80
N ARG A 84 -54.38 -42.81 -33.63
CA ARG A 84 -54.44 -41.35 -33.52
C ARG A 84 -53.66 -40.82 -32.31
N ILE A 85 -53.75 -41.52 -31.18
CA ILE A 85 -53.01 -41.15 -29.97
C ILE A 85 -51.50 -41.34 -30.20
N LEU A 86 -51.10 -42.46 -30.80
CA LEU A 86 -49.70 -42.72 -31.12
C LEU A 86 -49.15 -41.67 -32.09
N THR A 87 -49.88 -41.32 -33.15
CA THR A 87 -49.43 -40.29 -34.09
C THR A 87 -49.29 -38.93 -33.42
N GLU A 88 -50.23 -38.54 -32.56
CA GLU A 88 -50.13 -37.26 -31.83
C GLU A 88 -48.95 -37.25 -30.86
N VAL A 89 -48.69 -38.37 -30.17
CA VAL A 89 -47.53 -38.48 -29.26
C VAL A 89 -46.22 -38.48 -30.04
N GLU A 90 -46.15 -39.16 -31.18
CA GLU A 90 -44.98 -39.14 -32.07
C GLU A 90 -44.74 -37.73 -32.62
N ASP A 91 -45.79 -37.01 -33.01
CA ASP A 91 -45.71 -35.62 -33.46
C ASP A 91 -45.25 -34.68 -32.33
N GLN A 92 -45.73 -34.87 -31.10
CA GLN A 92 -45.28 -34.08 -29.95
C GLN A 92 -43.84 -34.40 -29.54
N VAL A 93 -43.44 -35.67 -29.57
CA VAL A 93 -42.05 -36.08 -29.28
C VAL A 93 -41.10 -35.54 -30.35
N SER A 94 -41.47 -35.63 -31.63
CA SER A 94 -40.65 -35.09 -32.72
C SER A 94 -40.53 -33.57 -32.62
N SER A 95 -41.63 -32.87 -32.33
CA SER A 95 -41.63 -31.42 -32.06
C SER A 95 -40.72 -31.04 -30.89
N LEU A 96 -40.74 -31.83 -29.81
CA LEU A 96 -39.88 -31.61 -28.65
C LEU A 96 -38.40 -31.86 -28.98
N THR A 97 -38.08 -32.92 -29.72
CA THR A 97 -36.70 -33.20 -30.14
C THR A 97 -36.16 -32.11 -31.06
N ASP A 98 -36.98 -31.61 -31.98
CA ASP A 98 -36.63 -30.48 -32.83
C ASP A 98 -36.46 -29.19 -32.02
N GLY A 99 -37.31 -28.97 -31.01
CA GLY A 99 -37.21 -27.87 -30.07
C GLY A 99 -35.90 -27.90 -29.27
N TYR A 100 -35.50 -29.07 -28.76
CA TYR A 100 -34.22 -29.25 -28.07
C TYR A 100 -33.02 -29.06 -29.01
N ALA A 101 -33.06 -29.61 -30.21
CA ALA A 101 -31.99 -29.43 -31.20
C ALA A 101 -31.83 -27.94 -31.59
N ARG A 102 -32.94 -27.21 -31.70
CA ARG A 102 -32.92 -25.75 -31.89
C ARG A 102 -32.35 -25.03 -30.68
N LEU A 103 -32.75 -25.39 -29.46
CA LEU A 103 -32.25 -24.78 -28.23
C LEU A 103 -30.74 -24.99 -28.04
N GLU A 104 -30.25 -26.20 -28.29
CA GLU A 104 -28.82 -26.53 -28.20
C GLU A 104 -28.02 -25.69 -29.20
N LYS A 105 -28.50 -25.61 -30.45
CA LYS A 105 -27.85 -24.83 -31.49
C LYS A 105 -27.90 -23.33 -31.22
N GLU A 106 -29.04 -22.81 -30.77
CA GLU A 106 -29.23 -21.37 -30.62
C GLU A 106 -28.75 -20.82 -29.28
N VAL A 107 -28.82 -21.59 -28.19
CA VAL A 107 -28.48 -21.13 -26.85
C VAL A 107 -27.20 -21.80 -26.36
N GLY A 108 -27.07 -23.12 -26.50
CA GLY A 108 -25.89 -23.86 -26.05
C GLY A 108 -24.60 -23.37 -26.72
N GLN A 109 -24.60 -23.32 -28.06
CA GLN A 109 -23.43 -22.83 -28.81
C GLN A 109 -23.15 -21.35 -28.57
N LYS A 110 -24.20 -20.50 -28.48
CA LYS A 110 -24.01 -19.07 -28.21
C LYS A 110 -23.48 -18.82 -26.81
N TRP A 111 -23.90 -19.61 -25.82
CA TRP A 111 -23.38 -19.53 -24.46
C TRP A 111 -21.91 -19.94 -24.39
N ALA A 112 -21.51 -21.03 -25.06
CA ALA A 112 -20.11 -21.45 -25.13
C ALA A 112 -19.22 -20.36 -25.75
N ASN A 113 -19.68 -19.76 -26.86
CA ASN A 113 -18.98 -18.64 -27.49
C ASN A 113 -18.93 -17.39 -26.59
N ALA A 114 -20.00 -17.12 -25.85
CA ALA A 114 -20.05 -16.01 -24.90
C ALA A 114 -19.09 -16.21 -23.72
N GLU A 115 -18.95 -17.45 -23.24
CA GLU A 115 -18.01 -17.80 -22.17
C GLU A 115 -16.56 -17.69 -22.64
N GLU A 116 -16.24 -18.14 -23.86
CA GLU A 116 -14.94 -17.90 -24.47
C GLU A 116 -14.65 -16.39 -24.61
N ALA A 117 -15.63 -15.62 -25.06
CA ALA A 117 -15.52 -14.16 -25.15
C ALA A 117 -15.33 -13.51 -23.76
N ARG A 118 -16.01 -14.02 -22.72
CA ARG A 118 -15.83 -13.56 -21.33
C ARG A 118 -14.39 -13.79 -20.87
N ILE A 119 -13.87 -15.00 -21.04
CA ILE A 119 -12.48 -15.36 -20.67
C ILE A 119 -11.48 -14.50 -21.45
N ALA A 120 -11.68 -14.33 -22.76
CA ALA A 120 -10.85 -13.47 -23.60
C ALA A 120 -10.89 -12.00 -23.12
N SER A 121 -12.07 -11.50 -22.74
CA SER A 121 -12.23 -10.14 -22.22
C SER A 121 -11.55 -9.95 -20.87
N GLU A 122 -11.63 -10.91 -19.96
CA GLU A 122 -10.97 -10.86 -18.64
C GLU A 122 -9.44 -10.88 -18.79
N ASN A 123 -8.93 -11.75 -19.65
CA ASN A 123 -7.50 -11.80 -19.98
C ASN A 123 -7.03 -10.48 -20.62
N SER A 124 -7.84 -9.92 -21.54
CA SER A 124 -7.55 -8.62 -22.17
C SER A 124 -7.55 -7.48 -21.15
N TRP A 125 -8.45 -7.51 -20.16
CA TRP A 125 -8.51 -6.49 -19.13
C TRP A 125 -7.33 -6.61 -18.16
N ALA A 126 -6.99 -7.82 -17.72
CA ALA A 126 -5.84 -8.09 -16.87
C ALA A 126 -4.53 -7.64 -17.54
N THR A 127 -4.36 -7.95 -18.84
CA THR A 127 -3.19 -7.52 -19.61
C THR A 127 -3.13 -6.01 -19.79
N LEU A 128 -4.26 -5.36 -20.11
CA LEU A 128 -4.35 -3.90 -20.27
C LEU A 128 -4.06 -3.15 -18.95
N ARG A 129 -4.59 -3.65 -17.85
CA ARG A 129 -4.34 -3.12 -16.50
C ARG A 129 -2.86 -3.18 -16.16
N LEU A 130 -2.23 -4.34 -16.34
CA LEU A 130 -0.80 -4.52 -16.11
C LEU A 130 0.03 -3.63 -17.05
N ALA A 131 -0.32 -3.57 -18.34
CA ALA A 131 0.36 -2.73 -19.33
C ALA A 131 0.29 -1.22 -18.98
N ARG A 132 -0.86 -0.74 -18.49
CA ARG A 132 -1.01 0.66 -18.03
C ARG A 132 -0.17 0.94 -16.78
N ALA A 133 -0.14 0.01 -15.82
CA ALA A 133 0.70 0.15 -14.63
C ALA A 133 2.19 0.18 -14.98
N VAL A 134 2.64 -0.73 -15.85
CA VAL A 134 4.00 -0.77 -16.41
C VAL A 134 4.30 0.55 -17.14
N GLY A 135 3.40 1.00 -18.01
CA GLY A 135 3.54 2.24 -18.76
C GLY A 135 3.75 3.45 -17.86
N ARG A 136 2.94 3.60 -16.80
CA ARG A 136 3.11 4.66 -15.80
C ARG A 136 4.44 4.56 -15.05
N CYS A 137 4.88 3.36 -14.69
CA CYS A 137 6.18 3.18 -14.03
C CYS A 137 7.35 3.58 -14.94
N ILE A 138 7.27 3.25 -16.23
CA ILE A 138 8.31 3.61 -17.21
C ILE A 138 8.31 5.12 -17.47
N THR A 139 7.15 5.77 -17.60
CA THR A 139 7.10 7.23 -17.79
C THR A 139 7.62 7.98 -16.57
N LEU A 140 7.27 7.54 -15.36
CA LEU A 140 7.83 8.07 -14.11
C LEU A 140 9.34 7.80 -14.01
N GLY A 141 9.81 6.62 -14.43
CA GLY A 141 11.24 6.30 -14.50
C GLY A 141 12.00 7.25 -15.44
N ARG A 142 11.47 7.49 -16.64
CA ARG A 142 12.06 8.46 -17.58
C ARG A 142 12.08 9.87 -17.02
N GLN A 143 11.01 10.30 -16.34
CA GLN A 143 10.96 11.60 -15.68
C GLN A 143 12.02 11.70 -14.58
N LEU A 144 12.20 10.63 -13.79
CA LEU A 144 13.19 10.55 -12.73
C LEU A 144 14.63 10.63 -13.29
N GLU A 145 14.92 9.93 -14.39
CA GLU A 145 16.22 9.99 -15.07
C GLU A 145 16.58 11.42 -15.49
N GLY A 146 15.63 12.15 -16.10
CA GLY A 146 15.81 13.56 -16.46
C GLY A 146 16.07 14.45 -15.25
N GLN A 147 15.32 14.25 -14.16
CA GLN A 147 15.48 15.01 -12.92
C GLN A 147 16.82 14.72 -12.22
N ILE A 148 17.35 13.50 -12.29
CA ILE A 148 18.67 13.16 -11.73
C ILE A 148 19.80 13.77 -12.56
N ALA A 149 19.65 13.83 -13.89
CA ALA A 149 20.62 14.51 -14.74
C ALA A 149 20.75 16.00 -14.38
N GLU A 150 19.62 16.64 -14.03
CA GLU A 150 19.60 18.01 -13.48
C GLU A 150 20.26 18.09 -12.09
N VAL A 151 19.93 17.17 -11.17
CA VAL A 151 20.49 17.15 -9.79
C VAL A 151 22.00 16.90 -9.75
N THR A 152 22.51 16.14 -10.71
CA THR A 152 23.95 15.82 -10.82
C THR A 152 24.75 16.88 -11.58
N GLY A 153 24.09 17.96 -12.03
CA GLY A 153 24.74 19.07 -12.75
C GLY A 153 25.23 18.69 -14.16
N ARG A 154 24.73 17.58 -14.72
CA ARG A 154 25.02 17.16 -16.09
C ARG A 154 24.16 17.91 -17.13
N GLY A 155 23.14 18.65 -16.68
CA GLY A 155 22.36 19.60 -17.47
C GLY A 155 22.68 21.06 -17.09
N SER A 156 22.82 21.91 -18.10
CA SER A 156 22.91 23.39 -18.06
C SER A 156 23.26 24.04 -16.71
N GLY A 157 24.55 24.04 -16.34
CA GLY A 157 25.27 25.14 -15.66
C GLY A 157 24.84 25.65 -14.28
N LYS A 158 23.71 25.24 -13.69
CA LYS A 158 23.28 25.69 -12.37
C LYS A 158 22.61 24.56 -11.60
N ASP A 159 23.11 24.27 -10.39
CA ASP A 159 22.54 23.26 -9.49
C ASP A 159 21.09 23.62 -9.14
N ASP A 160 20.12 23.05 -9.85
CA ASP A 160 18.70 23.23 -9.59
C ASP A 160 18.31 22.47 -8.32
N HIS A 161 18.41 23.14 -7.18
CA HIS A 161 17.98 22.61 -5.88
C HIS A 161 16.47 22.22 -5.86
N ARG A 162 15.68 22.79 -6.77
CA ARG A 162 14.28 22.39 -7.01
C ARG A 162 14.15 21.05 -7.73
N ALA A 163 15.10 20.68 -8.60
CA ALA A 163 15.11 19.39 -9.28
C ALA A 163 15.23 18.23 -8.29
N MET A 164 15.95 18.44 -7.17
CA MET A 164 16.06 17.45 -6.10
C MET A 164 14.71 17.16 -5.44
N VAL A 165 13.90 18.17 -5.18
CA VAL A 165 12.54 18.02 -4.61
C VAL A 165 11.62 17.31 -5.59
N ARG A 166 11.73 17.62 -6.89
CA ARG A 166 10.97 16.93 -7.94
C ARG A 166 11.34 15.45 -8.01
N ALA A 167 12.64 15.12 -7.97
CA ALA A 167 13.15 13.75 -7.94
C ALA A 167 12.68 12.99 -6.69
N ALA A 168 12.66 13.64 -5.53
CA ALA A 168 12.13 13.05 -4.30
C ALA A 168 10.63 12.70 -4.44
N ASN A 169 9.82 13.61 -4.98
CA ASN A 169 8.40 13.37 -5.20
C ASN A 169 8.14 12.24 -6.20
N THR A 170 8.89 12.16 -7.31
CA THR A 170 8.75 11.06 -8.28
C THR A 170 9.20 9.71 -7.70
N ILE A 171 10.26 9.67 -6.88
CA ILE A 171 10.66 8.47 -6.13
C ILE A 171 9.55 8.03 -5.18
N VAL A 172 8.92 8.97 -4.47
CA VAL A 172 7.81 8.65 -3.54
C VAL A 172 6.58 8.17 -4.29
N MET A 173 6.22 8.77 -5.43
CA MET A 173 5.14 8.27 -6.30
C MET A 173 5.43 6.85 -6.81
N LEU A 174 6.68 6.56 -7.19
CA LEU A 174 7.09 5.20 -7.57
C LEU A 174 6.96 4.23 -6.39
N ARG A 175 7.37 4.63 -5.18
CA ARG A 175 7.17 3.81 -3.96
C ARG A 175 5.70 3.54 -3.66
N GLN A 176 4.82 4.53 -3.83
CA GLN A 176 3.37 4.35 -3.71
C GLN A 176 2.85 3.32 -4.70
N MET A 177 3.26 3.45 -5.97
CA MET A 177 2.91 2.48 -6.99
C MET A 177 3.41 1.08 -6.65
N PHE A 178 4.57 0.90 -6.02
CA PHE A 178 5.02 -0.43 -5.58
C PHE A 178 4.37 -0.91 -4.28
N ALA A 179 3.91 0.00 -3.43
CA ALA A 179 3.23 -0.35 -2.18
C ALA A 179 1.78 -0.79 -2.42
N ALA A 180 1.12 -0.26 -3.44
CA ALA A 180 -0.27 -0.56 -3.83
C ALA A 180 -0.41 -1.92 -4.55
N THR A 181 0.09 -3.00 -3.93
CA THR A 181 0.08 -4.37 -4.46
C THR A 181 -1.16 -5.18 -4.05
N GLY A 182 -2.16 -4.55 -3.40
CA GLY A 182 -3.39 -5.21 -2.97
C GLY A 182 -4.22 -5.79 -4.13
N GLU A 183 -5.12 -6.73 -3.81
CA GLU A 183 -6.09 -7.27 -4.78
C GLU A 183 -6.98 -6.14 -5.29
N GLY A 184 -7.01 -5.93 -6.61
CA GLY A 184 -7.76 -4.81 -7.16
C GLY A 184 -7.02 -3.46 -7.14
N GLU A 185 -5.78 -3.38 -6.67
CA GLU A 185 -4.92 -2.17 -6.76
C GLU A 185 -3.99 -2.15 -7.97
N GLU A 186 -3.58 -0.94 -8.39
CA GLU A 186 -2.92 -0.70 -9.68
C GLU A 186 -1.60 -1.48 -9.88
N ALA A 187 -0.98 -2.00 -8.81
CA ALA A 187 0.29 -2.72 -8.87
C ALA A 187 0.18 -4.25 -8.77
N GLN A 188 -1.04 -4.80 -8.81
CA GLN A 188 -1.22 -6.26 -8.78
C GLN A 188 -0.44 -6.93 -9.92
N GLY A 189 0.55 -7.75 -9.56
CA GLY A 189 1.41 -8.46 -10.51
C GLY A 189 2.59 -7.66 -11.08
N LEU A 190 2.81 -6.41 -10.65
CA LEU A 190 3.87 -5.54 -11.16
C LEU A 190 5.28 -6.09 -10.89
N ASP A 191 5.51 -6.73 -9.74
CA ASP A 191 6.81 -7.34 -9.39
C ASP A 191 7.16 -8.59 -10.23
N ARG A 192 6.17 -9.21 -10.88
CA ARG A 192 6.41 -10.37 -11.77
C ARG A 192 7.06 -9.96 -13.09
N VAL A 193 6.97 -8.68 -13.46
CA VAL A 193 7.47 -8.18 -14.75
C VAL A 193 8.98 -7.86 -14.64
N LYS A 194 9.79 -8.54 -15.46
CA LYS A 194 11.26 -8.38 -15.45
C LYS A 194 11.72 -6.93 -15.64
N VAL A 195 11.07 -6.18 -16.54
CA VAL A 195 11.40 -4.77 -16.85
C VAL A 195 11.25 -3.87 -15.61
N ILE A 196 10.25 -4.13 -14.77
CA ILE A 196 10.05 -3.37 -13.54
C ILE A 196 11.11 -3.73 -12.50
N ARG A 197 11.48 -5.01 -12.41
CA ARG A 197 12.56 -5.43 -11.51
C ARG A 197 13.89 -4.80 -11.91
N THR A 198 14.21 -4.74 -13.21
CA THR A 198 15.40 -4.04 -13.72
C THR A 198 15.31 -2.53 -13.49
N LEU A 199 14.15 -1.91 -13.73
CA LEU A 199 13.96 -0.47 -13.45
C LEU A 199 14.17 -0.16 -11.95
N ARG A 200 13.72 -1.06 -11.07
CA ARG A 200 13.91 -0.93 -9.63
C ARG A 200 15.37 -1.05 -9.22
N SER A 201 16.08 -2.07 -9.71
CA SER A 201 17.49 -2.29 -9.37
C SER A 201 18.43 -1.25 -9.98
N ASP A 202 18.20 -0.89 -11.23
CA ASP A 202 19.18 -0.17 -12.05
C ASP A 202 18.94 1.34 -12.05
N LEU A 203 17.72 1.80 -11.77
CA LEU A 203 17.38 3.23 -11.76
C LEU A 203 16.89 3.70 -10.39
N ILE A 204 15.91 3.04 -9.77
CA ILE A 204 15.27 3.57 -8.55
C ILE A 204 16.21 3.53 -7.34
N ILE A 205 16.84 2.39 -7.05
CA ILE A 205 17.78 2.29 -5.92
C ILE A 205 18.98 3.26 -6.08
N PRO A 206 19.69 3.31 -7.23
CA PRO A 206 20.81 4.23 -7.39
C PRO A 206 20.38 5.70 -7.42
N SER A 207 19.21 6.03 -7.97
CA SER A 207 18.68 7.40 -7.94
C SER A 207 18.34 7.87 -6.54
N GLU A 208 17.76 6.99 -5.72
CA GLU A 208 17.44 7.27 -4.33
C GLU A 208 18.71 7.53 -3.51
N THR A 209 19.70 6.64 -3.64
CA THR A 209 20.99 6.79 -2.94
C THR A 209 21.72 8.06 -3.36
N THR A 210 21.70 8.40 -4.66
CA THR A 210 22.30 9.63 -5.19
C THR A 210 21.58 10.87 -4.66
N THR A 211 20.25 10.89 -4.69
CA THR A 211 19.43 12.01 -4.20
C THR A 211 19.63 12.22 -2.70
N LYS A 212 19.64 11.12 -1.92
CA LYS A 212 19.95 11.14 -0.49
C LYS A 212 21.35 11.69 -0.23
N ALA A 213 22.38 11.14 -0.87
CA ALA A 213 23.77 11.58 -0.68
C ALA A 213 23.95 13.06 -1.02
N ARG A 214 23.30 13.55 -2.08
CA ARG A 214 23.34 14.96 -2.48
C ARG A 214 22.63 15.86 -1.45
N ALA A 215 21.46 15.47 -0.96
CA ALA A 215 20.76 16.22 0.09
C ALA A 215 21.58 16.29 1.39
N GLN A 216 22.17 15.16 1.80
CA GLN A 216 23.08 15.10 2.96
C GLN A 216 24.31 16.00 2.77
N GLN A 217 24.88 16.04 1.57
CA GLN A 217 26.01 16.91 1.25
C GLN A 217 25.65 18.39 1.34
N VAL A 218 24.45 18.79 0.90
CA VAL A 218 23.97 20.18 1.00
C VAL A 218 23.80 20.59 2.46
N VAL A 219 23.21 19.74 3.30
CA VAL A 219 23.09 19.99 4.75
C VAL A 219 24.47 20.06 5.42
N ASN A 220 25.37 19.11 5.13
CA ASN A 220 26.69 19.07 5.74
C ASN A 220 27.62 20.22 5.31
N ARG A 221 27.38 20.82 4.15
CA ARG A 221 28.14 21.99 3.66
C ARG A 221 27.51 23.32 4.03
N PHE A 222 26.43 23.31 4.80
CA PHE A 222 25.80 24.54 5.25
C PHE A 222 26.77 25.37 6.10
N SER A 223 27.04 26.59 5.63
CA SER A 223 27.73 27.64 6.37
C SER A 223 27.29 29.01 5.86
N MET A 224 26.73 29.83 6.74
CA MET A 224 26.38 31.22 6.49
C MET A 224 27.61 32.11 6.65
N SER A 225 28.52 31.78 7.55
CA SER A 225 29.77 32.54 7.78
C SER A 225 30.75 32.47 6.60
N SER A 226 30.77 31.38 5.81
CA SER A 226 31.63 31.29 4.62
C SER A 226 31.22 32.26 3.51
N LEU A 227 29.95 32.67 3.44
CA LEU A 227 29.44 33.63 2.46
C LEU A 227 29.83 35.07 2.81
N LEU A 228 29.85 35.39 4.10
CA LEU A 228 30.26 36.71 4.61
C LEU A 228 31.79 36.90 4.58
N SER A 229 32.58 35.82 4.63
CA SER A 229 34.05 35.89 4.52
C SER A 229 34.54 35.90 3.06
N ALA A 230 33.78 35.37 2.10
CA ALA A 230 34.18 35.30 0.70
C ALA A 230 34.29 36.68 0.03
N SER A 231 33.56 37.68 0.54
CA SER A 231 33.63 39.08 0.12
C SER A 231 34.86 39.84 0.63
N SER A 232 35.66 39.24 1.53
CA SER A 232 36.87 39.88 2.09
C SER A 232 38.17 39.52 1.35
N ARG A 233 38.13 38.75 0.25
CA ARG A 233 39.32 38.29 -0.48
C ARG A 233 39.45 38.80 -1.92
N THR A 234 38.82 39.91 -2.27
CA THR A 234 39.13 40.60 -3.53
C THR A 234 40.15 41.70 -3.26
N ASN A 235 41.36 41.49 -3.79
CA ASN A 235 42.50 42.39 -3.77
C ASN A 235 42.12 43.87 -4.02
N GLY A 236 42.49 44.74 -3.08
CA GLY A 236 43.06 46.06 -3.35
C GLY A 236 42.39 46.97 -4.39
N ALA A 237 41.09 47.25 -4.28
CA ALA A 237 40.49 48.42 -4.93
C ALA A 237 39.33 48.98 -4.08
N GLN A 238 39.45 50.25 -3.69
CA GLN A 238 38.40 51.00 -2.99
C GLN A 238 37.15 51.10 -3.86
N SER A 239 36.13 50.31 -3.55
CA SER A 239 34.73 50.58 -3.90
C SER A 239 33.83 49.78 -2.96
N PRO A 240 32.79 50.37 -2.35
CA PRO A 240 31.88 49.62 -1.47
C PRO A 240 31.09 48.58 -2.28
N PRO A 241 30.99 47.31 -1.85
CA PRO A 241 30.22 46.30 -2.56
C PRO A 241 28.71 46.54 -2.42
N PRO A 242 27.89 46.23 -3.45
CA PRO A 242 26.45 46.36 -3.36
C PRO A 242 25.87 45.30 -2.41
N ALA A 243 25.22 45.75 -1.33
CA ALA A 243 24.54 44.93 -0.32
C ALA A 243 23.49 43.95 -0.88
N ALA A 244 23.04 44.15 -2.12
CA ALA A 244 22.07 43.29 -2.81
C ALA A 244 22.61 41.89 -3.13
N SER A 245 23.91 41.73 -3.35
CA SER A 245 24.52 40.43 -3.70
C SER A 245 24.54 39.46 -2.52
N THR A 246 24.74 39.97 -1.30
CA THR A 246 24.79 39.16 -0.07
C THR A 246 23.41 38.65 0.33
N TYR A 247 22.36 39.47 0.22
CA TYR A 247 20.99 39.05 0.52
C TYR A 247 20.52 37.92 -0.41
N ALA A 248 20.74 38.08 -1.72
CA ALA A 248 20.39 37.05 -2.71
C ALA A 248 21.13 35.72 -2.46
N GLN A 249 22.41 35.75 -2.08
CA GLN A 249 23.17 34.54 -1.74
C GLN A 249 22.70 33.88 -0.44
N THR A 250 22.31 34.67 0.57
CA THR A 250 21.74 34.13 1.81
C THR A 250 20.36 33.51 1.59
N GLU A 251 19.55 34.10 0.70
CA GLU A 251 18.25 33.54 0.33
C GLU A 251 18.39 32.27 -0.53
N GLU A 252 19.38 32.23 -1.42
CA GLU A 252 19.71 31.06 -2.23
C GLU A 252 20.23 29.89 -1.36
N THR A 253 21.07 30.15 -0.37
CA THR A 253 21.51 29.09 0.57
C THR A 253 20.40 28.63 1.49
N LYS A 254 19.50 29.53 1.91
CA LYS A 254 18.26 29.17 2.63
C LYS A 254 17.36 28.28 1.77
N SER A 255 17.17 28.59 0.48
CA SER A 255 16.31 27.81 -0.41
C SER A 255 16.91 26.45 -0.77
N ARG A 256 18.24 26.36 -0.91
CA ARG A 256 19.00 25.10 -1.04
C ARG A 256 18.88 24.23 0.21
N LEU A 257 19.02 24.82 1.39
CA LEU A 257 18.85 24.08 2.64
C LEU A 257 17.40 23.60 2.81
N SER A 258 16.41 24.47 2.53
CA SER A 258 14.99 24.12 2.59
C SER A 258 14.66 22.94 1.68
N SER A 259 15.15 22.96 0.44
CA SER A 259 14.95 21.86 -0.51
C SER A 259 15.69 20.57 -0.12
N ALA A 260 16.86 20.65 0.49
CA ALA A 260 17.57 19.47 1.02
C ALA A 260 16.87 18.86 2.24
N ILE A 261 16.30 19.70 3.11
CA ILE A 261 15.53 19.25 4.27
C ILE A 261 14.23 18.60 3.82
N THR A 262 13.50 19.22 2.88
CA THR A 262 12.25 18.64 2.36
C THR A 262 12.51 17.34 1.62
N THR A 263 13.62 17.20 0.88
CA THR A 263 13.96 15.93 0.23
C THR A 263 14.32 14.86 1.26
N LEU A 264 15.14 15.15 2.26
CA LEU A 264 15.46 14.18 3.31
C LEU A 264 14.21 13.75 4.10
N TYR A 265 13.27 14.66 4.32
CA TYR A 265 11.98 14.37 4.95
C TYR A 265 11.06 13.52 4.06
N LEU A 266 11.05 13.73 2.75
CA LEU A 266 10.28 12.92 1.80
C LEU A 266 10.91 11.54 1.53
N LEU A 267 12.23 11.43 1.65
CA LEU A 267 12.95 10.17 1.45
C LEU A 267 13.07 9.33 2.74
N SER A 268 12.78 9.89 3.92
CA SER A 268 12.82 9.11 5.17
C SER A 268 11.96 7.84 5.08
N PRO A 269 12.45 6.72 5.64
CA PRO A 269 11.73 5.46 5.58
C PRO A 269 10.41 5.60 6.35
N THR A 270 9.29 5.64 5.63
CA THR A 270 7.98 5.49 6.26
C THR A 270 7.81 4.03 6.66
N PRO A 271 7.47 3.73 7.93
CA PRO A 271 7.06 2.39 8.30
C PRO A 271 5.89 1.96 7.41
N LYS A 272 5.90 0.69 7.01
CA LYS A 272 4.93 0.15 6.04
C LYS A 272 3.51 0.36 6.56
N THR A 273 2.72 1.07 5.75
CA THR A 273 1.25 1.12 5.78
C THR A 273 0.61 1.50 7.12
N GLY A 274 0.25 2.78 7.29
CA GLY A 274 -0.79 3.18 8.26
C GLY A 274 -0.37 4.07 9.43
N THR A 275 0.86 4.59 9.50
CA THR A 275 1.23 5.53 10.56
C THR A 275 0.67 6.94 10.31
N VAL A 276 0.06 7.52 11.33
CA VAL A 276 -0.47 8.89 11.34
C VAL A 276 0.69 9.88 11.18
N ALA A 277 0.46 11.00 10.47
CA ALA A 277 1.48 12.03 10.21
C ALA A 277 2.12 12.66 11.46
N VAL A 278 1.58 12.39 12.65
CA VAL A 278 2.03 12.90 13.94
C VAL A 278 3.14 12.03 14.55
N ASP A 279 3.15 10.72 14.26
CA ASP A 279 4.11 9.75 14.82
C ASP A 279 5.29 9.47 13.88
N PHE A 280 5.38 10.20 12.76
CA PHE A 280 6.45 10.02 11.79
C PHE A 280 7.73 10.72 12.25
N GLU A 281 8.70 9.94 12.69
CA GLU A 281 10.06 10.43 12.98
C GLU A 281 10.94 10.31 11.73
N PRO A 282 11.47 11.43 11.19
CA PRO A 282 12.29 11.39 10.00
C PRO A 282 13.74 10.99 10.37
N ASP A 283 13.98 9.69 10.55
CA ASP A 283 15.28 9.13 10.97
C ASP A 283 16.46 9.60 10.10
N LEU A 284 16.25 9.72 8.78
CA LEU A 284 17.29 10.18 7.86
C LEU A 284 17.65 11.64 8.06
N LEU A 285 16.65 12.49 8.32
CA LEU A 285 16.88 13.90 8.59
C LEU A 285 17.57 14.05 9.95
N ILE A 286 17.07 13.37 10.98
CA ILE A 286 17.60 13.45 12.35
C ILE A 286 19.05 12.97 12.38
N SER A 287 19.34 11.80 11.82
CA SER A 287 20.72 11.27 11.76
C SER A 287 21.69 12.20 11.01
N THR A 288 21.24 12.87 9.95
CA THR A 288 22.10 13.79 9.20
C THR A 288 22.38 15.08 9.96
N LEU A 289 21.37 15.62 10.66
CA LEU A 289 21.55 16.80 11.50
C LEU A 289 22.39 16.50 12.73
N GLN A 290 22.20 15.33 13.37
CA GLN A 290 23.07 14.85 14.45
C GLN A 290 24.52 14.71 13.96
N GLY A 291 24.73 14.12 12.78
CA GLY A 291 26.05 14.00 12.15
C GLY A 291 26.70 15.36 11.87
N TYR A 292 25.93 16.34 11.39
CA TYR A 292 26.41 17.71 11.20
C TYR A 292 26.87 18.36 12.51
N ILE A 293 26.06 18.26 13.57
CA ILE A 293 26.40 18.82 14.89
C ILE A 293 27.65 18.14 15.47
N HIS A 294 27.74 16.82 15.38
CA HIS A 294 28.90 16.07 15.86
C HIS A 294 30.18 16.43 15.09
N ASN A 295 30.08 16.60 13.76
CA ASN A 295 31.19 17.06 12.93
C ASN A 295 31.61 18.49 13.28
N ALA A 296 30.65 19.39 13.52
CA ALA A 296 30.95 20.75 13.94
C ALA A 296 31.67 20.79 15.31
N LEU A 297 31.24 19.95 16.26
CA LEU A 297 31.83 19.79 17.60
C LEU A 297 33.24 19.22 17.58
N THR A 298 33.45 18.11 16.87
CA THR A 298 34.78 17.47 16.77
C THR A 298 35.78 18.37 16.04
N ALA A 299 35.33 19.07 14.99
CA ALA A 299 36.16 20.02 14.28
C ALA A 299 36.49 21.26 15.14
N SER A 300 35.60 21.71 16.04
CA SER A 300 35.85 22.88 16.89
C SER A 300 36.71 22.53 18.11
N LEU A 301 36.53 21.34 18.66
CA LEU A 301 37.41 20.79 19.68
C LEU A 301 38.84 20.68 19.16
N SER A 302 39.04 20.07 17.98
CA SER A 302 40.38 19.91 17.41
C SER A 302 41.06 21.24 17.07
N SER A 303 40.31 22.25 16.59
CA SER A 303 40.87 23.58 16.34
C SER A 303 41.29 24.28 17.64
N ILE A 304 40.47 24.20 18.69
CA ILE A 304 40.80 24.78 20.01
C ILE A 304 42.00 24.07 20.63
N VAL A 305 42.04 22.74 20.65
CA VAL A 305 43.17 21.97 21.21
C VAL A 305 44.49 22.33 20.51
N ARG A 306 44.46 22.48 19.17
CA ARG A 306 45.62 22.90 18.40
C ARG A 306 46.01 24.36 18.69
N ALA A 307 45.04 25.26 18.78
CA ALA A 307 45.26 26.66 19.16
C ALA A 307 45.82 26.83 20.58
N LEU A 308 45.39 26.02 21.54
CA LEU A 308 45.92 26.03 22.91
C LEU A 308 47.37 25.56 22.95
N SER A 309 47.80 24.69 22.03
CA SER A 309 49.21 24.33 21.86
C SER A 309 50.03 25.41 21.12
N MET A 310 49.37 26.26 20.33
CA MET A 310 49.97 27.29 19.47
C MET A 310 49.20 28.62 19.60
N LEU A 311 49.47 29.35 20.70
CA LEU A 311 48.75 30.57 21.09
C LEU A 311 48.55 31.63 19.98
N PRO A 312 49.48 31.86 19.03
CA PRO A 312 49.26 32.82 17.95
C PRO A 312 48.10 32.48 17.01
N SER A 313 47.65 31.22 16.99
CA SER A 313 46.50 30.78 16.17
C SER A 313 45.19 30.73 16.96
N LEU A 314 45.20 31.11 18.24
CA LEU A 314 44.03 31.10 19.11
C LEU A 314 42.91 32.00 18.61
N ASP A 315 43.21 33.27 18.29
CA ASP A 315 42.20 34.22 17.83
C ASP A 315 41.50 33.69 16.57
N ARG A 316 42.24 33.06 15.67
CA ARG A 316 41.70 32.43 14.47
C ARG A 316 40.80 31.24 14.80
N ALA A 317 41.24 30.35 15.69
CA ALA A 317 40.45 29.18 16.09
C ALA A 317 39.17 29.59 16.83
N LEU A 318 39.23 30.59 17.71
CA LEU A 318 38.07 31.14 18.41
C LEU A 318 37.08 31.81 17.45
N LEU A 319 37.57 32.51 16.42
CA LEU A 319 36.72 33.03 15.34
C LEU A 319 36.01 31.90 14.59
N GLU A 320 36.73 30.85 14.20
CA GLU A 320 36.16 29.68 13.50
C GLU A 320 35.11 28.95 14.35
N VAL A 321 35.35 28.81 15.66
CA VAL A 321 34.40 28.21 16.63
C VAL A 321 33.15 29.07 16.77
N SER A 322 33.31 30.40 16.88
CA SER A 322 32.19 31.33 16.98
C SER A 322 31.34 31.33 15.71
N ASN A 323 31.96 31.26 14.53
CA ASN A 323 31.27 31.16 13.24
C ASN A 323 30.45 29.86 13.13
N ARG A 324 30.99 28.71 13.58
CA ARG A 324 30.23 27.45 13.60
C ARG A 324 29.03 27.48 14.54
N CYS A 325 29.16 28.17 15.68
CA CYS A 325 28.03 28.40 16.58
C CYS A 325 26.96 29.29 15.93
N GLN A 326 27.37 30.34 15.21
CA GLN A 326 26.43 31.19 14.45
C GLN A 326 25.72 30.42 13.33
N ASP A 327 26.44 29.53 12.63
CA ASP A 327 25.86 28.64 11.62
C ASP A 327 24.82 27.69 12.25
N LEU A 328 25.08 27.14 13.45
CA LEU A 328 24.11 26.32 14.19
C LEU A 328 22.89 27.10 14.67
N ALA A 329 23.08 28.33 15.17
CA ALA A 329 21.97 29.21 15.57
C ALA A 329 21.12 29.61 14.36
N ALA A 330 21.75 29.89 13.21
CA ALA A 330 21.05 30.14 11.96
C ALA A 330 20.25 28.90 11.54
N LEU A 331 20.82 27.70 11.61
CA LEU A 331 20.14 26.45 11.29
C LEU A 331 18.92 26.21 12.21
N GLU A 332 19.03 26.49 13.51
CA GLU A 332 17.90 26.43 14.45
C GLU A 332 16.77 27.37 14.03
N THR A 333 17.06 28.64 13.75
CA THR A 333 16.02 29.60 13.29
C THR A 333 15.39 29.20 11.96
N LEU A 334 16.16 28.59 11.05
CA LEU A 334 15.66 28.11 9.77
C LEU A 334 14.74 26.90 9.95
N LEU A 335 15.13 25.92 10.77
CA LEU A 335 14.30 24.78 11.11
C LEU A 335 13.01 25.20 11.87
N ALA A 336 13.07 26.25 12.69
CA ALA A 336 11.88 26.83 13.34
C ALA A 336 10.90 27.41 12.31
N SER A 337 11.43 27.95 11.20
CA SER A 337 10.64 28.57 10.15
C SER A 337 10.03 27.57 9.15
N PHE A 338 10.45 26.30 9.18
CA PHE A 338 9.96 25.29 8.26
C PHE A 338 8.80 24.48 8.86
N LYS A 339 7.61 24.67 8.29
CA LYS A 339 6.42 23.84 8.54
C LYS A 339 6.66 22.42 7.99
N ARG A 340 6.18 21.39 8.70
CA ARG A 340 6.26 19.99 8.25
C ARG A 340 5.67 19.84 6.83
N PRO A 341 6.45 19.38 5.84
CA PRO A 341 5.93 19.14 4.49
C PRO A 341 4.83 18.06 4.52
N SER A 342 3.76 18.25 3.75
CA SER A 342 2.74 17.20 3.56
C SER A 342 3.38 16.00 2.86
N HIS A 343 3.51 14.88 3.58
CA HIS A 343 4.09 13.66 3.05
C HIS A 343 3.00 12.87 2.30
N PRO A 344 3.15 12.57 1.01
CA PRO A 344 2.07 11.96 0.22
C PRO A 344 1.80 10.49 0.60
N LEU A 345 2.70 9.82 1.34
CA LEU A 345 2.47 8.46 1.90
C LEU A 345 1.81 8.47 3.29
N LEU A 346 1.59 9.63 3.91
CA LEU A 346 0.91 9.73 5.19
C LEU A 346 -0.50 10.25 4.88
N SER A 347 -1.54 9.50 5.24
CA SER A 347 -2.92 9.96 5.08
C SER A 347 -3.08 11.27 5.84
N SER A 348 -3.26 12.38 5.12
CA SER A 348 -3.75 13.61 5.73
C SER A 348 -5.13 13.29 6.27
N SER A 349 -5.28 13.20 7.59
CA SER A 349 -6.59 13.26 8.22
C SER A 349 -7.12 14.69 8.04
N THR A 350 -7.57 15.01 6.83
CA THR A 350 -8.50 16.11 6.59
C THR A 350 -9.88 15.58 6.93
N ASN A 351 -10.16 15.46 8.24
CA ASN A 351 -11.52 15.51 8.81
C ASN A 351 -11.46 15.36 10.33
N ARG A 352 -11.19 16.46 11.04
CA ARG A 352 -11.87 16.78 12.31
C ARG A 352 -11.87 18.29 12.54
N SER A 353 -13.09 18.82 12.51
CA SER A 353 -13.58 20.07 13.11
C SER A 353 -13.08 21.41 12.53
N ALA A 354 -13.64 21.75 11.37
CA ALA A 354 -14.41 22.99 11.31
C ALA A 354 -15.64 22.83 12.23
N LYS A 355 -15.58 23.43 13.41
CA LYS A 355 -16.68 23.79 14.31
C LYS A 355 -16.13 24.99 15.07
N GLU A 356 -16.42 26.23 14.66
CA GLU A 356 -17.59 26.97 15.15
C GLU A 356 -17.94 26.62 16.61
N THR A 357 -17.20 27.23 17.52
CA THR A 357 -17.74 27.89 18.72
C THR A 357 -16.78 29.01 19.06
N GLY A 358 -17.24 30.25 19.01
CA GLY A 358 -16.45 31.40 19.43
C GLY A 358 -16.17 31.33 20.92
N ASP A 359 -14.92 31.58 21.29
CA ASP A 359 -14.53 32.16 22.57
C ASP A 359 -13.09 32.68 22.44
N ASP A 360 -12.83 33.84 23.04
CA ASP A 360 -11.59 34.60 22.96
C ASP A 360 -10.38 33.85 23.59
N GLY A 361 -9.23 33.81 22.92
CA GLY A 361 -7.98 33.36 23.55
C GLY A 361 -6.84 32.88 22.64
N ASP A 362 -5.97 33.81 22.24
CA ASP A 362 -4.50 33.70 22.23
C ASP A 362 -3.78 32.51 21.51
N GLY A 363 -3.37 32.72 20.25
CA GLY A 363 -1.95 32.82 19.90
C GLY A 363 -0.97 31.63 19.85
N ASP A 364 -1.32 30.36 20.12
CA ASP A 364 -0.26 29.33 20.38
C ASP A 364 -0.27 28.00 19.57
N ASP A 365 -1.10 27.84 18.53
CA ASP A 365 -1.18 26.54 17.81
C ASP A 365 -0.22 26.39 16.59
N ASP A 366 0.52 27.44 16.23
CA ASP A 366 1.52 27.41 15.14
C ASP A 366 2.89 26.84 15.58
N SER A 367 3.13 26.69 16.89
CA SER A 367 4.44 26.28 17.45
C SER A 367 4.66 24.76 17.47
N LYS A 368 3.59 23.96 17.40
CA LYS A 368 3.61 22.48 17.50
C LYS A 368 3.83 21.74 16.17
N ASN A 369 3.89 22.45 15.05
CA ASN A 369 4.00 21.88 13.70
C ASN A 369 5.39 22.05 13.05
N ASN A 370 6.42 22.36 13.85
CA ASN A 370 7.76 22.67 13.36
C ASN A 370 8.66 21.43 13.33
N LEU A 371 9.60 21.39 12.38
CA LEU A 371 10.60 20.32 12.22
C LEU A 371 11.65 20.29 13.35
N LEU A 372 11.68 21.32 14.20
CA LEU A 372 12.60 21.41 15.33
C LEU A 372 12.24 20.49 16.49
N GLN A 373 10.95 20.31 16.80
CA GLN A 373 10.55 19.58 17.99
C GLN A 373 11.03 18.11 18.00
N PRO A 374 10.93 17.35 16.88
CA PRO A 374 11.47 16.00 16.82
C PRO A 374 12.99 15.94 17.03
N LEU A 375 13.72 16.94 16.53
CA LEU A 375 15.18 17.01 16.68
C LEU A 375 15.59 17.39 18.12
N LEU A 376 14.88 18.33 18.73
CA LEU A 376 15.13 18.75 20.11
C LEU A 376 14.78 17.62 21.09
N HIS A 377 13.72 16.85 20.82
CA HIS A 377 13.38 15.63 21.56
C HIS A 377 14.43 14.55 21.39
N ALA A 378 14.90 14.28 20.16
CA ALA A 378 15.96 13.30 19.92
C ALA A 378 17.32 13.66 20.52
N LEU A 379 17.54 14.93 20.88
CA LEU A 379 18.76 15.43 21.50
C LEU A 379 18.56 15.81 22.98
N ASP A 380 17.37 15.60 23.56
CA ASP A 380 16.99 16.01 24.92
C ASP A 380 17.45 17.44 25.31
N THR A 381 17.35 18.39 24.37
CA THR A 381 17.91 19.74 24.55
C THR A 381 16.91 20.83 24.23
N SER A 382 17.03 21.96 24.92
CA SER A 382 16.19 23.15 24.72
C SER A 382 16.64 24.03 23.54
N SER A 383 17.90 23.90 23.11
CA SER A 383 18.52 24.75 22.09
C SER A 383 19.81 24.14 21.55
N LEU A 384 20.01 24.24 20.23
CA LEU A 384 21.17 23.66 19.54
C LEU A 384 22.52 24.29 19.93
N PRO A 385 22.65 25.63 20.01
CA PRO A 385 23.92 26.25 20.38
C PRO A 385 24.28 26.01 21.86
N SER A 386 23.28 25.85 22.72
CA SER A 386 23.50 25.49 24.13
C SER A 386 24.05 24.07 24.29
N TYR A 387 23.52 23.12 23.52
CA TYR A 387 24.08 21.78 23.44
C TYR A 387 25.53 21.81 22.93
N TYR A 388 25.80 22.62 21.89
CA TYR A 388 27.13 22.79 21.33
C TYR A 388 28.15 23.26 22.38
N TRP A 389 27.88 24.37 23.08
CA TRP A 389 28.81 24.91 24.08
C TRP A 389 28.97 23.99 25.30
N ARG A 390 27.91 23.34 25.78
CA ARG A 390 28.02 22.38 26.90
C ARG A 390 28.83 21.15 26.52
N SER A 391 28.58 20.57 25.35
CA SER A 391 29.34 19.41 24.86
C SER A 391 30.81 19.76 24.64
N LEU A 392 31.09 20.94 24.08
CA LEU A 392 32.45 21.43 23.87
C LEU A 392 33.15 21.69 25.23
N ALA A 393 32.48 22.36 26.17
CA ALA A 393 33.02 22.61 27.51
C ALA A 393 33.26 21.32 28.32
N SER A 394 32.46 20.27 28.13
CA SER A 394 32.65 18.99 28.84
C SER A 394 33.89 18.21 28.38
N SER A 395 34.31 18.39 27.12
CA SER A 395 35.39 17.62 26.48
C SER A 395 36.76 18.32 26.51
N LEU A 396 36.78 19.64 26.74
CA LEU A 396 38.00 20.43 26.85
C LEU A 396 38.88 20.14 28.09
N PRO A 397 38.35 19.96 29.32
CA PRO A 397 39.17 19.81 30.52
C PRO A 397 40.21 18.70 30.42
N ALA A 398 39.81 17.52 29.93
CA ALA A 398 40.70 16.37 29.77
C ALA A 398 41.86 16.68 28.79
N ARG A 399 41.57 17.41 27.70
CA ARG A 399 42.57 17.79 26.69
C ARG A 399 43.49 18.90 27.15
N VAL A 400 42.97 19.87 27.90
CA VAL A 400 43.77 20.94 28.51
C VAL A 400 44.72 20.36 29.56
N GLN A 401 44.23 19.46 30.41
CA GLN A 401 45.05 18.76 31.40
C GLN A 401 46.17 17.94 30.74
N GLU A 402 45.89 17.26 29.62
CA GLU A 402 46.91 16.55 28.85
C GLU A 402 48.05 17.47 28.38
N ILE A 403 47.72 18.67 27.86
CA ILE A 403 48.71 19.67 27.43
C ILE A 403 49.51 20.22 28.63
N VAL A 404 48.85 20.47 29.76
CA VAL A 404 49.47 20.98 30.98
C VAL A 404 50.40 19.94 31.60
N ASN A 405 49.96 18.68 31.67
CA ASN A 405 50.71 17.55 32.24
C ASN A 405 51.90 17.15 31.36
N ARG A 406 51.80 17.32 30.04
CA ARG A 406 52.92 17.12 29.09
C ARG A 406 54.05 18.13 29.30
N GLY A 407 53.76 19.26 29.96
CA GLY A 407 54.74 20.29 30.28
C GLY A 407 55.28 21.03 29.04
N GLY A 408 56.27 21.90 29.25
CA GLY A 408 56.94 22.66 28.19
C GLY A 408 56.46 24.11 28.01
N VAL A 409 56.87 24.72 26.90
CA VAL A 409 56.66 26.16 26.61
C VAL A 409 55.18 26.50 26.45
N SER A 410 54.38 25.60 25.88
CA SER A 410 52.92 25.76 25.74
C SER A 410 52.22 25.81 27.10
N ALA A 411 52.54 24.89 28.01
CA ALA A 411 51.98 24.87 29.36
C ALA A 411 52.33 26.13 30.18
N ARG A 412 53.56 26.63 30.08
CA ARG A 412 53.99 27.86 30.76
C ARG A 412 53.28 29.09 30.20
N THR A 413 53.19 29.17 28.87
CA THR A 413 52.50 30.24 28.14
C THR A 413 50.99 30.25 28.42
N LEU A 414 50.37 29.09 28.59
CA LEU A 414 48.95 28.98 28.96
C LEU A 414 48.69 29.48 30.40
N ARG A 415 49.58 29.18 31.36
CA ARG A 415 49.47 29.69 32.74
C ARG A 415 49.69 31.20 32.80
N SER A 416 50.64 31.75 32.04
CA SER A 416 50.90 33.20 32.02
C SER A 416 49.82 34.00 31.30
N ASN A 417 49.13 33.42 30.31
CA ASN A 417 48.05 34.08 29.56
C ASN A 417 46.64 33.68 30.02
N ARG A 418 46.50 33.15 31.24
CA ARG A 418 45.22 32.66 31.77
C ARG A 418 44.11 33.71 31.73
N ASP A 419 44.42 34.95 32.12
CA ASP A 419 43.41 36.01 32.20
C ASP A 419 43.00 36.51 30.80
N ARG A 420 43.95 36.50 29.84
CA ARG A 420 43.67 36.77 28.43
C ARG A 420 42.81 35.67 27.79
N LEU A 421 43.13 34.40 28.05
CA LEU A 421 42.31 33.27 27.61
C LEU A 421 40.88 33.34 28.14
N ARG A 422 40.72 33.78 29.39
CA ARG A 422 39.41 33.98 30.02
C ARG A 422 38.59 35.05 29.29
N THR A 423 39.17 36.19 28.94
CA THR A 423 38.48 37.22 28.16
C THR A 423 38.20 36.76 26.73
N ASP A 424 39.18 36.17 26.05
CA ASP A 424 39.05 35.75 24.64
C ASP A 424 37.99 34.64 24.48
N LEU A 425 37.90 33.71 25.43
CA LEU A 425 36.85 32.67 25.45
C LEU A 425 35.48 33.24 25.78
N ARG A 426 35.38 34.19 26.72
CA ARG A 426 34.11 34.87 27.04
C ARG A 426 33.61 35.61 25.80
N ASP A 427 34.48 36.34 25.13
CA ASP A 427 34.16 37.10 23.92
C ASP A 427 33.83 36.18 22.74
N CYS A 428 34.49 35.02 22.62
CA CYS A 428 34.18 33.99 21.63
C CYS A 428 32.74 33.47 21.77
N VAL A 429 32.30 33.13 22.99
CA VAL A 429 30.94 32.65 23.26
C VAL A 429 29.91 33.76 23.02
N LEU A 430 30.20 34.98 23.50
CA LEU A 430 29.32 36.14 23.28
C LEU A 430 29.20 36.48 21.80
N ARG A 431 30.27 36.36 21.02
CA ARG A 431 30.25 36.55 19.56
C ARG A 431 29.49 35.42 18.85
N GLY A 432 29.67 34.17 19.28
CA GLY A 432 28.95 33.02 18.77
C GLY A 432 27.43 33.07 19.01
N SER A 433 27.02 33.75 20.09
CA SER A 433 25.61 33.96 20.44
C SER A 433 24.91 35.07 19.64
N GLN A 434 25.68 35.94 18.97
CA GLN A 434 25.12 36.99 18.12
C GLN A 434 24.70 36.36 16.79
N LEU A 435 23.39 36.27 16.56
CA LEU A 435 22.88 35.88 15.24
C LEU A 435 23.37 36.89 14.18
N PRO A 436 23.68 36.44 12.96
CA PRO A 436 24.02 37.34 11.86
C PRO A 436 22.91 38.40 11.69
N SER A 437 23.29 39.67 11.72
CA SER A 437 22.41 40.85 11.82
C SER A 437 21.28 40.95 10.77
N ASN A 438 21.27 40.08 9.76
CA ASN A 438 20.29 40.07 8.67
C ASN A 438 19.05 39.19 8.95
N LEU A 439 19.08 38.32 9.97
CA LEU A 439 17.92 37.46 10.35
C LEU A 439 17.07 38.02 11.50
N GLY A 440 17.58 39.00 12.26
CA GLY A 440 16.99 39.46 13.51
C GLY A 440 16.03 40.66 13.43
N LYS A 441 15.66 41.13 12.24
CA LYS A 441 14.95 42.42 12.09
C LYS A 441 13.42 42.35 12.09
N GLY A 442 12.81 41.21 12.40
CA GLY A 442 11.39 40.99 12.13
C GLY A 442 10.61 40.05 13.06
N ARG A 443 10.87 40.03 14.37
CA ARG A 443 9.87 39.70 15.41
C ARG A 443 10.51 39.93 16.78
N ALA A 444 9.73 40.47 17.72
CA ALA A 444 10.15 40.88 19.05
C ALA A 444 11.08 39.87 19.75
N GLY A 445 12.23 40.32 20.28
CA GLY A 445 13.12 39.43 21.04
C GLY A 445 14.57 39.87 21.23
N GLY A 446 14.97 41.08 20.85
CA GLY A 446 16.37 41.55 20.94
C GLY A 446 16.99 41.62 22.35
N ALA A 447 16.19 41.45 23.42
CA ALA A 447 16.66 41.55 24.80
C ALA A 447 16.68 40.22 25.57
N VAL A 448 15.91 39.20 25.17
CA VAL A 448 15.72 37.98 25.97
C VAL A 448 16.87 36.97 25.81
N MET A 449 17.62 36.99 24.70
CA MET A 449 18.71 36.05 24.49
C MET A 449 20.02 36.44 25.20
N ARG A 450 20.31 37.73 25.44
CA ARG A 450 21.62 38.15 25.99
C ARG A 450 21.89 37.63 27.41
N GLY A 451 20.85 37.39 28.22
CA GLY A 451 21.00 36.95 29.61
C GLY A 451 21.34 35.47 29.80
N ASN A 452 21.02 34.60 28.83
CA ASN A 452 21.20 33.14 29.01
C ASN A 452 22.62 32.66 28.64
N TRP A 453 23.33 33.38 27.77
CA TRP A 453 24.65 32.98 27.27
C TRP A 453 25.80 33.29 28.24
N GLU A 454 25.59 34.15 29.23
CA GLU A 454 26.60 34.39 30.28
C GLU A 454 26.86 33.13 31.10
N ARG A 455 25.83 32.29 31.30
CA ARG A 455 25.95 30.99 31.97
C ARG A 455 26.84 30.04 31.18
N GLU A 456 26.67 30.00 29.86
CA GLU A 456 27.45 29.14 28.98
C GLU A 456 28.88 29.64 28.80
N ALA A 457 29.07 30.95 28.73
CA ALA A 457 30.39 31.58 28.76
C ALA A 457 31.13 31.26 30.06
N ALA A 458 30.44 31.29 31.21
CA ALA A 458 31.02 30.91 32.50
C ALA A 458 31.41 29.42 32.54
N VAL A 459 30.55 28.52 32.04
CA VAL A 459 30.84 27.08 31.96
C VAL A 459 32.05 26.81 31.05
N MET A 460 32.10 27.44 29.88
CA MET A 460 33.21 27.31 28.92
C MET A 460 34.53 27.88 29.44
N VAL A 461 34.50 29.02 30.14
CA VAL A 461 35.69 29.59 30.78
C VAL A 461 36.15 28.69 31.93
N SER A 462 35.23 28.18 32.74
CA SER A 462 35.54 27.32 33.88
C SER A 462 36.20 26.01 33.47
N SER A 463 35.80 25.43 32.33
CA SER A 463 36.35 24.16 31.84
C SER A 463 37.84 24.26 31.48
N VAL A 464 38.28 25.42 31.00
CA VAL A 464 39.68 25.69 30.64
C VAL A 464 40.47 26.23 31.84
N VAL A 465 39.93 27.21 32.57
CA VAL A 465 40.62 27.89 33.68
C VAL A 465 40.79 26.99 34.90
N ASN A 466 39.79 26.15 35.23
CA ASN A 466 39.92 25.21 36.35
C ASN A 466 40.93 24.09 36.05
N ALA A 467 41.07 23.71 34.78
CA ALA A 467 42.08 22.75 34.34
C ALA A 467 43.52 23.32 34.42
N LEU A 468 43.68 24.64 34.37
CA LEU A 468 44.97 25.36 34.50
C LEU A 468 45.35 25.67 35.96
N GLY A 469 44.38 25.61 36.88
CA GLY A 469 44.47 26.03 38.28
C GLY A 469 44.64 24.92 39.32
N ARG A 470 44.96 23.69 38.89
CA ARG A 470 45.46 22.64 39.78
C ARG A 470 46.97 22.43 39.59
#